data_AF-A0A964UZX8-F1
#
_entry.id   AF-A0A964UZX8-F1
#
_cell.length_a   1.000
_cell.length_b   1.000
_cell.length_c   1.000
_cell.angle_alpha   90.00
_cell.angle_beta   90.00
_cell.angle_gamma   90.00
#
_symmetry.space_group_name_H-M   'P 1'
#
loop_
_entity.id
_entity.type
_entity.pdbx_description
1 polymer ?
#
loop_
_entity_poly.entity_id
_entity_poly.type
_entity_poly.pdbx_seq_one_letter_code
_entity_poly.pdbx_strand_id
1 'polypeptide(L)' 'MYIDDYTLRRLLQELLRRKTRNQIVQEIKLKGEKFHQYNLDKFLEGKDVSLSTLQKIDKYVCRQYYQDGRSPLL' A
#
# COMPACT_ATOMS: atom_id res chain seq x y z
N MET A 1 -8.89 14.11 0.55
CA MET A 1 -7.52 13.56 0.64
C MET A 1 -7.04 13.33 -0.77
N TYR A 2 -5.96 14.00 -1.17
CA TYR A 2 -5.32 13.76 -2.46
C TYR A 2 -4.38 12.54 -2.30
N ILE A 3 -4.60 11.50 -3.09
CA ILE A 3 -3.71 10.33 -3.16
C ILE A 3 -3.06 10.39 -4.53
N ASP A 4 -1.74 10.53 -4.56
CA ASP A 4 -0.98 10.38 -5.79
C ASP A 4 -0.74 8.88 -6.05
N ASP A 5 -1.57 8.31 -6.92
CA ASP A 5 -1.50 6.91 -7.35
C ASP A 5 -0.11 6.52 -7.86
N TYR A 6 0.58 7.42 -8.55
CA TYR A 6 1.89 7.13 -9.13
C TYR A 6 2.95 6.98 -8.03
N THR A 7 3.05 7.98 -7.14
CA THR A 7 3.98 7.93 -6.01
C THR A 7 3.66 6.76 -5.08
N LEU A 8 2.38 6.50 -4.81
CA LEU A 8 1.98 5.39 -3.95
C LEU A 8 2.40 4.03 -4.54
N ARG A 9 2.26 3.82 -5.85
CA ARG A 9 2.74 2.61 -6.53
C ARG A 9 4.26 2.46 -6.42
N ARG A 10 5.02 3.55 -6.61
CA ARG A 10 6.48 3.54 -6.47
C ARG A 10 6.91 3.16 -5.06
N LEU A 11 6.32 3.81 -4.05
CA LEU A 11 6.62 3.53 -2.64
C LEU A 11 6.29 2.08 -2.27
N LEU A 12 5.16 1.56 -2.75
CA LEU A 12 4.75 0.18 -2.54
C LEU A 12 5.69 -0.81 -3.25
N GLN A 13 6.18 -0.51 -4.45
CA GLN A 13 7.18 -1.34 -5.13
C GLN A 13 8.50 -1.41 -4.34
N GLU A 14 8.94 -0.31 -3.72
CA GLU A 14 10.10 -0.33 -2.83
C GLU A 14 9.86 -1.21 -1.59
N LEU A 15 8.64 -1.21 -1.02
CA LEU A 15 8.29 -2.14 0.06
C LEU A 15 8.37 -3.60 -0.39
N LEU A 16 7.99 -3.88 -1.64
CA LEU A 16 8.02 -5.23 -2.20
C LEU A 16 9.44 -5.79 -2.40
N ARG A 17 10.48 -4.95 -2.33
CA ARG A 17 11.88 -5.42 -2.34
C ARG A 17 12.28 -6.14 -1.04
N ARG A 18 11.52 -5.93 0.03
CA ARG A 18 11.79 -6.48 1.38
C ARG A 18 10.62 -7.25 1.99
N LYS A 19 9.43 -7.18 1.37
CA LYS A 19 8.22 -7.87 1.81
C LYS A 19 7.55 -8.54 0.61
N THR A 20 6.94 -9.69 0.84
CA THR A 20 6.08 -10.33 -0.16
C THR A 20 4.71 -9.64 -0.21
N ARG A 21 4.01 -9.75 -1.35
CA ARG A 21 2.63 -9.24 -1.49
C ARG A 21 1.70 -9.84 -0.42
N ASN A 22 1.85 -11.14 -0.12
CA ASN A 22 1.06 -11.80 0.92
C ASN A 22 1.34 -11.21 2.32
N GLN A 23 2.62 -10.96 2.67
CA GLN A 23 2.95 -10.31 3.94
C GLN A 23 2.27 -8.93 4.07
N ILE A 24 2.31 -8.11 3.01
CA ILE A 24 1.62 -6.81 2.99
C ILE A 24 0.11 -6.98 3.21
N VAL A 25 -0.52 -7.91 2.49
CA VAL A 25 -1.96 -8.17 2.63
C VAL A 25 -2.31 -8.63 4.04
N GLN A 26 -1.53 -9.52 4.64
CA GLN A 26 -1.76 -9.97 6.02
C GLN A 26 -1.55 -8.83 7.02
N GLU A 27 -0.53 -8.00 6.85
CA GLU A 27 -0.29 -6.85 7.74
C GLU A 27 -1.41 -5.81 7.68
N ILE A 28 -2.00 -5.58 6.51
CA ILE A 28 -3.18 -4.73 6.35
C ILE A 28 -4.37 -5.37 7.10
N LYS A 29 -4.62 -6.67 6.90
CA LYS A 29 -5.71 -7.41 7.57
C LYS A 29 -5.58 -7.43 9.09
N LEU A 30 -4.36 -7.57 9.61
CA LEU A 30 -4.07 -7.57 11.05
C LEU A 30 -4.44 -6.23 11.74
N LYS A 31 -4.76 -5.19 10.97
CA LYS A 31 -5.30 -3.92 11.49
C LYS A 31 -6.82 -3.85 11.49
N GLY A 32 -7.50 -4.96 11.23
CA GLY A 32 -8.96 -5.05 11.16
C GLY A 32 -9.54 -4.63 9.80
N GLU A 33 -8.70 -4.35 8.82
CA GLU A 33 -9.14 -3.89 7.49
C GLU A 33 -9.52 -5.09 6.61
N LYS A 34 -10.73 -5.07 6.03
CA LYS A 34 -11.09 -6.02 4.96
C LYS A 34 -10.25 -5.70 3.71
N PHE A 35 -9.32 -6.59 3.38
CA PHE A 35 -8.41 -6.43 2.25
C PHE A 35 -8.07 -7.79 1.63
N HIS A 36 -8.02 -7.89 0.31
CA HIS A 36 -7.72 -9.15 -0.39
C HIS A 36 -6.49 -9.00 -1.28
N GLN A 37 -5.85 -10.12 -1.59
CA GLN A 37 -4.70 -10.19 -2.50
C GLN A 37 -5.00 -9.51 -3.85
N TYR A 38 -6.19 -9.77 -4.41
CA TYR A 38 -6.61 -9.18 -5.69
C TYR A 38 -6.62 -7.64 -5.68
N ASN A 39 -6.88 -6.99 -4.53
CA ASN A 39 -6.87 -5.53 -4.42
C ASN A 39 -5.47 -4.99 -4.66
N LEU A 40 -4.48 -5.63 -4.04
CA LEU A 40 -3.07 -5.25 -4.17
C LEU A 40 -2.58 -5.53 -5.58
N ASP A 41 -2.94 -6.68 -6.16
CA ASP A 41 -2.51 -7.04 -7.51
C ASP A 41 -3.08 -6.08 -8.56
N LYS A 42 -4.38 -5.74 -8.50
CA LYS A 42 -4.97 -4.69 -9.38
C LYS A 42 -4.23 -3.36 -9.26
N PHE A 43 -3.94 -2.94 -8.03
CA PHE A 43 -3.19 -1.72 -7.77
C PHE A 43 -1.72 -1.80 -8.21
N LEU A 44 -1.11 -2.98 -8.32
CA LEU A 44 0.24 -3.09 -8.88
C LEU A 44 0.22 -3.14 -10.42
N GLU A 45 -0.86 -3.63 -11.02
CA GLU A 45 -1.04 -3.80 -12.46
C GLU A 45 -1.45 -2.52 -13.21
N GLY A 46 -1.51 -1.36 -12.56
CA GLY A 46 -2.01 -0.15 -13.21
C GLY A 46 -3.54 -0.03 -13.25
N LYS A 47 -4.28 -0.99 -12.70
CA LYS A 47 -5.75 -1.03 -12.79
C LYS A 47 -6.42 -0.13 -11.75
N ASP A 48 -7.64 0.27 -12.08
CA ASP A 48 -8.52 1.00 -11.17
C ASP A 48 -8.91 0.15 -9.96
N VAL A 49 -8.93 0.80 -8.80
CA VAL A 49 -9.34 0.23 -7.52
C VAL A 49 -10.25 1.23 -6.81
N SER A 50 -11.04 0.76 -5.85
CA SER A 50 -11.92 1.65 -5.09
C SER A 50 -11.13 2.64 -4.23
N LEU A 51 -11.70 3.82 -3.96
CA LEU A 51 -11.10 4.80 -3.06
C LEU A 51 -10.77 4.22 -1.68
N SER A 52 -11.64 3.35 -1.14
CA SER A 52 -11.38 2.63 0.12
C SER A 52 -10.15 1.72 0.03
N THR A 53 -9.92 1.10 -1.12
CA THR A 53 -8.72 0.28 -1.36
C THR A 53 -7.47 1.15 -1.39
N LEU A 54 -7.51 2.28 -2.09
CA LEU A 54 -6.41 3.25 -2.15
C LEU A 54 -6.05 3.76 -0.75
N GLN A 55 -7.05 4.18 0.04
CA GLN A 55 -6.85 4.66 1.40
C GLN A 55 -6.16 3.62 2.32
N LYS A 56 -6.52 2.33 2.17
CA LYS A 56 -5.89 1.25 2.94
C LYS A 56 -4.43 1.04 2.54
N ILE A 57 -4.13 1.09 1.24
CA ILE A 57 -2.77 0.97 0.72
C ILE A 57 -1.93 2.18 1.17
N ASP A 58 -2.47 3.40 1.02
CA ASP A 58 -1.81 4.63 1.43
C ASP A 58 -1.49 4.64 2.93
N LYS A 59 -2.48 4.34 3.79
CA LYS A 59 -2.31 4.22 5.24
C LYS A 59 -1.24 3.20 5.61
N TYR A 60 -1.19 2.07 4.91
CA TYR A 60 -0.17 1.05 5.12
C TYR A 60 1.22 1.54 4.73
N VAL A 61 1.37 2.10 3.53
CA VAL A 61 2.63 2.62 3.00
C VAL A 61 3.16 3.73 3.88
N CYS A 62 2.35 4.75 4.18
CA CYS A 62 2.72 5.84 5.07
C CYS A 62 3.25 5.32 6.40
N ARG A 63 2.52 4.38 7.04
CA ARG A 63 2.95 3.76 8.30
C ARG A 63 4.31 3.08 8.18
N GLN A 64 4.55 2.29 7.13
CA GLN A 64 5.83 1.60 6.96
C GLN A 64 6.98 2.61 6.84
N TYR A 65 6.82 3.67 6.05
CA TYR A 65 7.85 4.69 5.88
C TYR A 65 8.13 5.46 7.19
N TYR A 66 7.09 5.85 7.93
CA TYR A 66 7.27 6.45 9.26
C TYR A 66 8.01 5.51 10.23
N GLN A 67 7.72 4.21 10.20
CA GLN A 67 8.40 3.22 11.05
C GLN A 67 9.88 3.03 10.67
N ASP A 68 10.25 3.25 9.41
CA ASP A 68 11.64 3.20 8.96
C ASP A 68 12.41 4.51 9.19
N GLY A 69 11.77 5.53 9.78
CA GLY A 69 12.34 6.87 9.88
C GLY A 69 12.48 7.58 8.52
N ARG A 70 11.72 7.16 7.50
CA ARG A 70 11.69 7.78 6.17
C ARG A 70 10.44 8.66 6.04
N SER A 71 10.59 9.84 5.43
CA SER A 71 9.43 10.63 5.03
C SER A 71 8.78 9.99 3.79
N PRO A 72 7.48 9.67 3.79
CA PRO A 72 6.75 9.28 2.58
C PRO A 72 6.55 10.46 1.61
N LEU A 73 6.83 11.68 2.05
CA LEU A 73 6.79 12.92 1.26
C LEU A 73 8.22 13.30 0.85
N LEU A 74 8.63 12.84 -0.34
CA LEU A 74 9.71 13.39 -1.15
C LEU A 74 9.23 13.49 -2.60
#